data_AF-A0AA35WCR6-F1
#
_entry.id   AF-A0AA35WCR6-F1
#
_cell.length_a   1.000
_cell.length_b   1.000
_cell.length_c   1.000
_cell.angle_alpha   90.00
_cell.angle_beta   90.00
_cell.angle_gamma   90.00
#
_symmetry.space_group_name_H-M   'P 1'
#
loop_
_entity.id
_entity.type
_entity.pdbx_description
1 polymer ?
#
loop_
_entity_poly.entity_id
_entity_poly.type
_entity_poly.pdbx_seq_one_letter_code
_entity_poly.pdbx_strand_id
1 'polypeptide(L)'
;MTPYEVMLSESQERMLVVVKPGHEDAVKAIFDKWDLQSTVIGKATDDGLARIIDSGGDGALLQGAPLVSTLTDAPQYRLQGVKAKWLTELQERDLSELPLPKQSPEDVLLGLLASPNIASKEWVYRQYDHQVQTNTVAAPGADAAVLRVKGTAKGIALSTDGNGRLCYLDPFIGGMIAVAEACRNVSCTGAEPIALTDCLNFGNPESRKHITSLSSAFSAWQRHAAR
;
A
#
# COMPACT_ATOMS: atom_id res chain seq x y z
N MET A 1 -31.16 -10.05 -6.17
CA MET A 1 -29.80 -10.49 -5.79
C MET A 1 -29.94 -11.78 -5.01
N THR A 2 -29.14 -12.78 -5.36
CA THR A 2 -29.05 -14.03 -4.59
C THR A 2 -28.23 -13.81 -3.31
N PRO A 3 -28.37 -14.65 -2.28
CA PRO A 3 -27.53 -14.56 -1.08
C PRO A 3 -26.03 -14.58 -1.38
N TYR A 4 -25.63 -15.35 -2.40
CA TYR A 4 -24.25 -15.43 -2.87
C TYR A 4 -23.72 -14.08 -3.40
N GLU A 5 -24.51 -13.40 -4.23
CA GLU A 5 -24.15 -12.07 -4.78
C GLU A 5 -24.04 -11.01 -3.69
N VAL A 6 -24.91 -11.07 -2.67
CA VAL A 6 -24.85 -10.12 -1.53
C VAL A 6 -23.57 -10.32 -0.73
N MET A 7 -23.17 -11.58 -0.49
CA MET A 7 -22.00 -11.92 0.32
C MET A 7 -20.66 -11.62 -0.35
N LEU A 8 -20.56 -11.78 -1.67
CA LEU A 8 -19.32 -11.55 -2.43
C LEU A 8 -19.25 -10.20 -3.13
N SER A 9 -20.27 -9.36 -2.95
CA SER A 9 -20.28 -8.01 -3.49
C SER A 9 -19.07 -7.21 -2.96
N GLU A 10 -18.35 -6.57 -3.87
CA GLU A 10 -17.27 -5.59 -3.60
C GLU A 10 -17.76 -4.14 -3.79
N SER A 11 -19.06 -3.89 -3.59
CA SER A 11 -19.60 -2.53 -3.60
C SER A 11 -18.83 -1.64 -2.62
N GLN A 12 -18.51 -0.43 -3.07
CA GLN A 12 -17.69 0.53 -2.33
C GLN A 12 -18.51 1.25 -1.23
N GLU A 13 -17.83 2.06 -0.42
CA GLU A 13 -18.43 2.89 0.65
C GLU A 13 -19.29 2.13 1.69
N ARG A 14 -18.96 0.87 1.95
CA ARG A 14 -19.58 0.05 3.01
C ARG A 14 -18.61 -0.15 4.16
N MET A 15 -19.10 0.03 5.39
CA MET A 15 -18.32 -0.13 6.61
C MET A 15 -19.03 -1.10 7.56
N LEU A 16 -18.24 -1.90 8.28
CA LEU A 16 -18.71 -2.76 9.36
C LEU A 16 -18.24 -2.17 10.69
N VAL A 17 -19.16 -2.05 11.65
CA VAL A 17 -18.85 -1.58 13.01
C VAL A 17 -19.35 -2.61 14.01
N VAL A 18 -18.49 -2.98 14.95
CA VAL A 18 -18.85 -3.84 16.08
C VAL A 18 -19.22 -2.93 17.24
N VAL A 19 -20.47 -3.05 17.71
CA VAL A 19 -21.00 -2.23 18.79
C VAL A 19 -21.11 -3.07 20.07
N LYS A 20 -20.71 -2.48 21.19
CA LYS A 20 -20.89 -3.10 22.51
C LYS A 20 -22.39 -3.22 22.81
N PRO A 21 -22.88 -4.38 23.28
CA PRO A 21 -24.30 -4.56 23.61
C PRO A 21 -24.83 -3.48 24.56
N GLY A 22 -26.00 -2.93 24.25
CA GLY A 22 -26.64 -1.85 25.01
C GLY A 22 -26.24 -0.42 24.58
N HIS A 23 -25.37 -0.29 23.58
CA HIS A 23 -24.94 1.01 23.02
C HIS A 23 -25.40 1.23 21.57
N GLU A 24 -26.26 0.36 21.04
CA GLU A 24 -26.72 0.38 19.65
C GLU A 24 -27.41 1.70 19.29
N ASP A 25 -28.33 2.16 20.14
CA ASP A 25 -29.08 3.41 19.92
C ASP A 25 -28.17 4.64 19.94
N ALA A 26 -27.19 4.66 20.84
CA ALA A 26 -26.22 5.76 20.92
C ALA A 26 -25.34 5.83 19.66
N VAL A 27 -24.92 4.67 19.14
CA VAL A 27 -24.16 4.60 17.89
C VAL A 27 -25.05 4.99 16.70
N LYS A 28 -26.28 4.47 16.64
CA LYS A 28 -27.25 4.82 15.58
C LYS A 28 -27.52 6.32 15.53
N ALA A 29 -27.66 6.98 16.67
CA ALA A 29 -27.85 8.42 16.74
C ALA A 29 -26.68 9.22 16.12
N ILE A 30 -25.45 8.70 16.17
CA ILE A 30 -24.31 9.31 15.49
C ILE A 30 -24.47 9.20 13.96
N PHE A 31 -24.86 8.04 13.44
CA PHE A 31 -25.10 7.86 12.00
C PHE A 31 -26.26 8.74 11.52
N ASP A 32 -27.38 8.76 12.26
CA ASP A 32 -28.56 9.57 11.93
C ASP A 32 -28.22 11.07 11.89
N LYS A 33 -27.35 11.55 12.79
CA LYS A 33 -26.89 12.96 12.78
C LYS A 33 -26.21 13.36 11.46
N TRP A 34 -25.57 12.41 10.78
CA TRP A 34 -24.87 12.62 9.51
C TRP A 34 -25.66 12.10 8.31
N ASP A 35 -26.96 11.82 8.48
CA ASP A 35 -27.83 11.24 7.44
C ASP A 35 -27.29 9.95 6.81
N LEU A 36 -26.57 9.15 7.60
CA LEU A 36 -26.00 7.87 7.17
C LEU A 36 -26.92 6.71 7.55
N GLN A 37 -27.16 5.80 6.62
CA GLN A 37 -27.92 4.58 6.89
C GLN A 37 -27.07 3.59 7.68
N SER A 38 -27.62 3.07 8.78
CA SER A 38 -26.98 2.02 9.59
C SER A 38 -28.00 0.97 9.99
N THR A 39 -27.64 -0.31 9.82
CA THR A 39 -28.51 -1.46 10.14
C THR A 39 -27.70 -2.52 10.87
N VAL A 40 -28.29 -3.12 11.90
CA VAL A 40 -27.70 -4.30 12.57
C VAL A 40 -27.90 -5.51 11.66
N ILE A 41 -26.80 -6.09 11.18
CA ILE A 41 -26.81 -7.23 10.26
C ILE A 41 -26.44 -8.56 10.92
N GLY A 42 -26.15 -8.57 12.21
CA GLY A 42 -25.75 -9.78 12.94
C GLY A 42 -25.25 -9.52 14.34
N LYS A 43 -24.74 -10.57 14.98
CA LYS A 43 -24.10 -10.55 16.30
C LYS A 43 -22.88 -11.47 16.31
N ALA A 44 -21.87 -11.14 17.10
CA ALA A 44 -20.74 -12.03 17.34
C ALA A 44 -21.15 -13.18 18.29
N THR A 45 -20.66 -14.38 18.01
CA THR A 45 -20.82 -15.57 18.85
C THR A 45 -19.44 -16.19 19.15
N ASP A 46 -19.38 -17.11 20.09
CA ASP A 46 -18.16 -17.76 20.60
C ASP A 46 -17.98 -19.20 20.10
N ASP A 47 -18.86 -19.68 19.22
CA ASP A 47 -18.85 -21.05 18.67
C ASP A 47 -17.98 -21.23 17.42
N GLY A 48 -17.28 -20.17 16.99
CA GLY A 48 -16.32 -20.23 15.88
C GLY A 48 -16.94 -20.42 14.50
N LEU A 49 -18.25 -20.24 14.34
CA LEU A 49 -18.99 -20.41 13.08
C LEU A 49 -19.50 -19.08 12.54
N ALA A 50 -19.27 -18.82 11.25
CA ALA A 50 -19.87 -17.69 10.54
C ALA A 50 -21.22 -18.09 9.93
N ARG A 51 -22.31 -17.98 10.71
CA ARG A 51 -23.66 -18.31 10.23
C ARG A 51 -24.23 -17.20 9.35
N ILE A 52 -24.51 -17.53 8.09
CA ILE A 52 -25.15 -16.64 7.13
C ILE A 52 -26.59 -17.09 6.95
N ILE A 53 -27.53 -16.22 7.32
CA ILE A 53 -28.96 -16.53 7.32
C ILE A 53 -29.64 -15.54 6.38
N ASP A 54 -30.31 -16.06 5.35
CA ASP A 54 -31.17 -15.25 4.49
C ASP A 54 -32.58 -15.28 5.05
N SER A 55 -33.11 -14.11 5.40
CA SER A 55 -34.49 -13.93 5.87
C SER A 55 -35.46 -13.54 4.76
N GLY A 56 -35.05 -13.54 3.49
CA GLY A 56 -35.91 -13.28 2.34
C GLY A 56 -36.76 -14.50 1.94
N GLY A 57 -38.09 -14.36 1.98
CA GLY A 57 -39.06 -15.41 1.58
C GLY A 57 -39.81 -16.08 2.75
N ASP A 58 -40.31 -17.30 2.54
CA ASP A 58 -41.02 -18.13 3.54
C ASP A 58 -40.06 -18.75 4.57
N GLY A 59 -39.52 -17.90 5.45
CA GLY A 59 -38.70 -18.30 6.60
C GLY A 59 -37.21 -18.06 6.46
N ALA A 60 -36.52 -18.06 7.61
CA ALA A 60 -35.07 -17.83 7.68
C ALA A 60 -34.31 -19.10 7.25
N LEU A 61 -33.57 -19.00 6.14
CA LEU A 61 -32.80 -20.12 5.58
C LEU A 61 -31.31 -19.96 5.87
N LEU A 62 -30.69 -21.01 6.40
CA LEU A 62 -29.24 -21.08 6.57
C LEU A 62 -28.57 -21.26 5.20
N GLN A 63 -27.79 -20.27 4.78
CA GLN A 63 -27.06 -20.28 3.50
C GLN A 63 -25.64 -20.85 3.66
N GLY A 64 -25.08 -20.76 4.87
CA GLY A 64 -23.77 -21.30 5.18
C GLY A 64 -23.38 -21.13 6.64
N ALA A 65 -22.49 -21.99 7.12
CA ALA A 65 -21.88 -21.92 8.44
C ALA A 65 -20.42 -22.41 8.41
N PRO A 66 -19.53 -21.82 7.59
CA PRO A 66 -18.12 -22.19 7.61
C PRO A 66 -17.51 -21.88 8.98
N LEU A 67 -16.48 -22.64 9.33
CA LEU A 67 -15.60 -22.29 10.43
C LEU A 67 -14.89 -20.98 10.12
N VAL A 68 -14.83 -20.08 11.10
CA VAL A 68 -14.11 -18.80 10.96
C VAL A 68 -12.64 -19.04 10.61
N SER A 69 -12.02 -20.06 11.19
CA SER A 69 -10.63 -20.44 10.89
C SER A 69 -10.41 -20.78 9.41
N THR A 70 -11.38 -21.40 8.73
CA THR A 70 -11.26 -21.65 7.28
C THR A 70 -11.21 -20.36 6.47
N LEU A 71 -11.82 -19.27 6.98
CA LEU A 71 -11.84 -17.96 6.32
C LEU A 71 -10.61 -17.11 6.66
N THR A 72 -10.01 -17.32 7.84
CA THR A 72 -8.88 -16.51 8.33
C THR A 72 -7.52 -17.18 8.15
N ASP A 73 -7.46 -18.51 8.13
CA ASP A 73 -6.22 -19.29 8.20
C ASP A 73 -5.97 -20.03 6.88
N ALA A 74 -5.79 -19.26 5.80
CA ALA A 74 -5.48 -19.82 4.50
C ALA A 74 -4.15 -20.63 4.52
N PRO A 75 -4.06 -21.75 3.78
CA PRO A 75 -2.82 -22.53 3.68
C PRO A 75 -1.64 -21.67 3.21
N GLN A 76 -0.51 -21.79 3.90
CA GLN A 76 0.71 -21.05 3.56
C GLN A 76 1.66 -21.90 2.72
N TYR A 77 2.23 -21.31 1.67
CA TYR A 77 3.21 -21.96 0.80
C TYR A 77 4.62 -21.44 1.10
N ARG A 78 5.59 -22.36 1.24
CA ARG A 78 7.02 -22.03 1.30
C ARG A 78 7.66 -22.32 -0.05
N LEU A 79 7.75 -21.29 -0.89
CA LEU A 79 8.30 -21.40 -2.24
C LEU A 79 9.81 -21.16 -2.23
N GLN A 80 10.55 -21.95 -3.01
CA GLN A 80 11.99 -21.78 -3.18
C GLN A 80 12.29 -21.08 -4.51
N GLY A 81 12.96 -19.93 -4.41
CA GLY A 81 13.41 -19.16 -5.56
C GLY A 81 14.63 -19.77 -6.23
N VAL A 82 14.77 -19.55 -7.55
CA VAL A 82 16.01 -19.77 -8.29
C VAL A 82 16.39 -18.47 -8.98
N LYS A 83 17.61 -17.97 -8.72
CA LYS A 83 18.10 -16.75 -9.36
C LYS A 83 18.14 -16.95 -10.87
N ALA A 84 17.54 -16.03 -11.61
CA ALA A 84 17.49 -16.13 -13.06
C ALA A 84 18.87 -15.87 -13.68
N LYS A 85 19.25 -16.65 -14.69
CA LYS A 85 20.53 -16.49 -15.40
C LYS A 85 20.73 -15.07 -15.94
N TRP A 86 19.69 -14.50 -16.56
CA TRP A 86 19.74 -13.13 -17.09
C TRP A 86 20.05 -12.08 -16.02
N LEU A 87 19.62 -12.30 -14.77
CA LEU A 87 19.87 -11.36 -13.68
C LEU A 87 21.33 -11.45 -13.23
N THR A 88 21.89 -12.66 -13.18
CA THR A 88 23.32 -12.85 -12.91
C THR A 88 24.17 -12.20 -14.01
N GLU A 89 23.86 -12.46 -15.28
CA GLU A 89 24.56 -11.85 -16.43
C GLU A 89 24.49 -10.32 -16.41
N LEU A 90 23.35 -9.76 -16.01
CA LEU A 90 23.15 -8.32 -15.91
C LEU A 90 23.98 -7.69 -14.78
N GLN A 91 24.10 -8.38 -13.64
CA GLN A 91 24.87 -7.92 -12.48
C GLN A 91 26.38 -8.08 -12.64
N GLU A 92 26.81 -9.04 -13.46
CA GLU A 92 28.23 -9.31 -13.74
C GLU A 92 28.77 -8.51 -14.93
N ARG A 93 27.93 -7.71 -15.60
CA ARG A 93 28.31 -6.93 -16.78
C ARG A 93 29.35 -5.85 -16.41
N ASP A 94 30.43 -5.78 -17.18
CA ASP A 94 31.43 -4.73 -17.05
C ASP A 94 30.83 -3.37 -17.48
N LEU A 95 30.74 -2.45 -16.52
CA LEU A 95 30.20 -1.11 -16.75
C LEU A 95 31.17 -0.23 -17.55
N SER A 96 32.46 -0.57 -17.61
CA SER A 96 33.45 0.18 -18.38
C SER A 96 33.25 0.05 -19.90
N GLU A 97 32.55 -1.00 -20.34
CA GLU A 97 32.19 -1.22 -21.74
C GLU A 97 30.96 -0.41 -22.19
N LEU A 98 30.26 0.25 -21.26
CA LEU A 98 29.08 1.03 -21.60
C LEU A 98 29.48 2.30 -22.35
N PRO A 99 28.90 2.57 -23.53
CA PRO A 99 29.24 3.75 -24.30
C PRO A 99 28.80 5.01 -23.55
N LEU A 100 29.73 5.94 -23.37
CA LEU A 100 29.38 7.27 -22.86
C LEU A 100 28.53 8.03 -23.88
N PRO A 101 27.62 8.90 -23.42
CA PRO A 101 26.90 9.80 -24.31
C PRO A 101 27.87 10.62 -25.16
N LYS A 102 27.57 10.75 -26.45
CA LYS A 102 28.35 11.58 -27.39
C LYS A 102 27.91 13.05 -27.37
N GLN A 103 26.74 13.31 -26.79
CA GLN A 103 26.16 14.63 -26.64
C GLN A 103 26.90 15.47 -25.60
N SER A 104 26.75 16.79 -25.67
CA SER A 104 27.32 17.67 -24.65
C SER A 104 26.62 17.45 -23.28
N PRO A 105 27.28 17.77 -22.16
CA PRO A 105 26.63 17.71 -20.85
C PRO A 105 25.34 18.57 -20.76
N GLU A 106 25.29 19.68 -21.49
CA GLU A 106 24.10 20.53 -21.61
C GLU A 106 22.94 19.79 -22.27
N ASP A 107 23.18 19.16 -23.42
CA ASP A 107 22.18 18.37 -24.14
C ASP A 107 21.69 17.18 -23.29
N VAL A 108 22.59 16.52 -22.56
CA VAL A 108 22.25 15.41 -21.67
C VAL A 108 21.36 15.90 -20.53
N LEU A 109 21.69 17.02 -19.90
CA LEU A 109 20.90 17.61 -18.82
C LEU A 109 19.50 18.00 -19.32
N LEU A 110 19.39 18.65 -20.48
CA LEU A 110 18.11 19.00 -21.07
C LEU A 110 17.28 17.74 -21.40
N GLY A 111 17.93 16.69 -21.90
CA GLY A 111 17.30 15.39 -22.12
C GLY A 111 16.77 14.74 -20.83
N LEU A 112 17.53 14.83 -19.73
CA LEU A 112 17.09 14.33 -18.42
C LEU A 112 15.88 15.13 -17.90
N LEU A 113 15.93 16.46 -17.95
CA LEU A 113 14.84 17.33 -17.49
C LEU A 113 13.55 17.14 -18.31
N ALA A 114 13.68 16.80 -19.59
CA ALA A 114 12.55 16.49 -20.46
C ALA A 114 11.94 15.08 -20.21
N SER A 115 12.64 14.19 -19.52
CA SER A 115 12.16 12.84 -19.22
C SER A 115 10.96 12.89 -18.27
N PRO A 116 9.82 12.24 -18.58
CA PRO A 116 8.66 12.20 -17.69
C PRO A 116 8.96 11.69 -16.28
N ASN A 117 10.00 10.86 -16.11
CA ASN A 117 10.42 10.37 -14.80
C ASN A 117 11.02 11.48 -13.91
N ILE A 118 11.62 12.51 -14.50
CA ILE A 118 12.33 13.60 -13.80
C ILE A 118 11.55 14.92 -13.85
N ALA A 119 10.90 15.21 -14.98
CA ALA A 119 10.16 16.44 -15.24
C ALA A 119 9.16 16.81 -14.12
N SER A 120 8.80 18.10 -14.02
CA SER A 120 7.84 18.58 -13.02
C SER A 120 6.54 17.76 -13.02
N LYS A 121 6.09 17.39 -11.82
CA LYS A 121 4.81 16.69 -11.59
C LYS A 121 3.66 17.66 -11.27
N GLU A 122 3.86 18.96 -11.49
CA GLU A 122 2.86 20.01 -11.24
C GLU A 122 1.53 19.78 -11.94
N TRP A 123 1.58 19.30 -13.19
CA TRP A 123 0.40 18.86 -13.91
C TRP A 123 -0.47 17.88 -13.10
N VAL A 124 0.14 16.97 -12.35
CA VAL A 124 -0.58 15.96 -11.55
C VAL A 124 -1.20 16.62 -10.33
N TYR A 125 -0.39 17.25 -9.48
CA TYR A 125 -0.89 17.71 -8.19
C TYR A 125 -1.82 18.93 -8.26
N ARG A 126 -1.77 19.73 -9.34
CA ARG A 126 -2.71 20.86 -9.53
C ARG A 126 -4.16 20.42 -9.76
N GLN A 127 -4.39 19.15 -10.08
CA GLN A 127 -5.73 18.59 -10.28
C GLN A 127 -6.42 18.26 -8.94
N TYR A 128 -5.67 18.28 -7.84
CA TYR A 128 -6.17 17.92 -6.51
C TYR A 128 -6.13 19.13 -5.58
N ASP A 129 -7.14 19.21 -4.72
CA ASP A 129 -7.08 20.13 -3.60
C ASP A 129 -6.11 19.59 -2.54
N HIS A 130 -5.10 20.39 -2.23
CA HIS A 130 -4.07 20.08 -1.23
C HIS A 130 -4.13 21.05 -0.04
N GLN A 131 -5.23 21.79 0.12
CA GLN A 131 -5.44 22.80 1.17
C GLN A 131 -6.69 22.57 2.01
N VAL A 132 -7.57 21.64 1.65
CA VAL A 132 -8.77 21.26 2.40
C VAL A 132 -8.37 20.88 3.83
N GLN A 133 -9.13 21.40 4.79
CA GLN A 133 -8.85 21.38 6.23
C GLN A 133 -7.60 22.17 6.68
N THR A 134 -6.91 22.87 5.80
CA THR A 134 -5.78 23.78 6.09
C THR A 134 -4.65 23.17 6.93
N ASN A 135 -4.44 21.85 6.77
CA ASN A 135 -3.42 21.10 7.50
C ASN A 135 -2.06 21.07 6.80
N THR A 136 -2.01 21.30 5.50
CA THR A 136 -0.78 21.22 4.70
C THR A 136 0.19 22.35 5.07
N VAL A 137 1.42 21.99 5.40
CA VAL A 137 2.52 22.92 5.71
C VAL A 137 3.46 23.06 4.51
N ALA A 138 3.84 21.93 3.90
CA ALA A 138 4.61 21.89 2.67
C ALA A 138 3.68 21.47 1.52
N ALA A 139 3.58 22.31 0.49
CA ALA A 139 2.80 22.00 -0.71
C ALA A 139 3.46 20.87 -1.53
N PRO A 140 2.71 20.17 -2.39
CA PRO A 140 3.27 19.17 -3.30
C PRO A 140 4.42 19.74 -4.15
N GLY A 141 5.43 18.92 -4.41
CA GLY A 141 6.65 19.31 -5.14
C GLY A 141 7.90 19.42 -4.26
N ALA A 142 7.75 19.31 -2.94
CA ALA A 142 8.86 19.05 -2.01
C ALA A 142 9.19 17.55 -1.93
N ASP A 143 10.31 17.20 -1.29
CA ASP A 143 10.76 15.81 -1.12
C ASP A 143 9.77 14.96 -0.29
N ALA A 144 9.04 15.56 0.65
CA ALA A 144 8.01 14.90 1.43
C ALA A 144 6.84 15.85 1.76
N ALA A 145 5.65 15.28 1.94
CA ALA A 145 4.49 16.02 2.38
C ALA A 145 4.56 16.26 3.89
N VAL A 146 4.24 17.48 4.34
CA VAL A 146 4.21 17.82 5.78
C VAL A 146 2.83 18.33 6.15
N LEU A 147 2.18 17.63 7.08
CA LEU A 147 0.85 17.93 7.59
C LEU A 147 0.91 18.32 9.07
N ARG A 148 0.19 19.36 9.45
CA ARG A 148 0.06 19.84 10.82
C ARG A 148 -0.97 19.03 11.59
N VAL A 149 -0.68 18.73 12.85
CA VAL A 149 -1.67 18.23 13.80
C VAL A 149 -2.29 19.42 14.54
N LYS A 150 -3.53 19.77 14.19
CA LYS A 150 -4.24 20.94 14.77
C LYS A 150 -4.28 20.89 16.30
N GLY A 151 -4.16 22.07 16.92
CA GLY A 151 -4.14 22.20 18.37
C GLY A 151 -2.81 21.78 19.03
N THR A 152 -1.79 21.44 18.24
CA THR A 152 -0.47 21.04 18.74
C THR A 152 0.64 21.73 17.95
N ALA A 153 1.87 21.63 18.45
CA ALA A 153 3.09 22.02 17.72
C ALA A 153 3.67 20.88 16.85
N LYS A 154 2.96 19.76 16.70
CA LYS A 154 3.44 18.57 15.98
C LYS A 154 3.02 18.60 14.51
N GLY A 155 3.83 17.95 13.68
CA GLY A 155 3.53 17.65 12.29
C GLY A 155 3.79 16.18 11.96
N ILE A 156 3.23 15.72 10.86
CA ILE A 156 3.42 14.39 10.28
C ILE A 156 4.04 14.60 8.91
N ALA A 157 5.20 13.98 8.68
CA ALA A 157 5.86 13.96 7.38
C ALA A 157 5.69 12.60 6.71
N LEU A 158 5.45 12.59 5.40
CA LEU A 158 5.16 11.40 4.62
C LEU A 158 5.90 11.46 3.28
N SER A 159 6.56 10.37 2.90
CA SER A 159 7.16 10.17 1.57
C SER A 159 6.74 8.82 1.01
N THR A 160 6.78 8.69 -0.32
CA THR A 160 6.56 7.43 -1.02
C THR A 160 7.60 7.29 -2.13
N ASP A 161 8.35 6.19 -2.12
CA ASP A 161 9.51 6.03 -2.97
C ASP A 161 9.63 4.61 -3.51
N GLY A 162 10.17 4.49 -4.72
CA GLY A 162 10.34 3.21 -5.39
C GLY A 162 10.97 3.35 -6.76
N ASN A 163 12.13 2.72 -6.95
CA ASN A 163 12.84 2.74 -8.22
C ASN A 163 12.82 1.37 -8.90
N GLY A 164 11.86 1.18 -9.81
CA GLY A 164 11.69 -0.08 -10.54
C GLY A 164 12.91 -0.50 -11.37
N ARG A 165 13.74 0.44 -11.85
CA ARG A 165 14.97 0.10 -12.59
C ARG A 165 16.02 -0.50 -11.67
N LEU A 166 16.21 0.09 -10.48
CA LEU A 166 17.15 -0.45 -9.50
C LEU A 166 16.67 -1.80 -8.98
N CYS A 167 15.38 -1.95 -8.69
CA CYS A 167 14.78 -3.24 -8.32
C CYS A 167 14.91 -4.30 -9.42
N TYR A 168 14.86 -3.90 -10.70
CA TYR A 168 15.06 -4.81 -11.83
C TYR A 168 16.51 -5.28 -11.95
N LEU A 169 17.48 -4.37 -11.77
CA LEU A 169 18.92 -4.67 -11.83
C LEU A 169 19.39 -5.51 -10.64
N ASP A 170 18.89 -5.18 -9.45
CA ASP A 170 19.14 -5.91 -8.22
C ASP A 170 17.97 -5.71 -7.25
N PRO A 171 17.11 -6.73 -7.06
CA PRO A 171 15.95 -6.62 -6.18
C PRO A 171 16.30 -6.34 -4.71
N PHE A 172 17.45 -6.83 -4.23
CA PHE A 172 17.89 -6.59 -2.86
C PHE A 172 18.32 -5.13 -2.69
N ILE A 173 19.23 -4.66 -3.53
CA ILE A 173 19.69 -3.26 -3.50
C ILE A 173 18.55 -2.29 -3.80
N GLY A 174 17.68 -2.60 -4.75
CA GLY A 174 16.49 -1.80 -5.06
C GLY A 174 15.56 -1.66 -3.85
N GLY A 175 15.31 -2.75 -3.11
CA GLY A 175 14.55 -2.71 -1.86
C GLY A 175 15.22 -1.86 -0.77
N MET A 176 16.55 -1.95 -0.64
CA MET A 176 17.31 -1.09 0.28
C MET A 176 17.19 0.39 -0.07
N ILE A 177 17.33 0.71 -1.36
CA ILE A 177 17.28 2.09 -1.84
C ILE A 177 15.90 2.70 -1.65
N ALA A 178 14.83 1.94 -1.90
CA ALA A 178 13.46 2.41 -1.66
C ALA A 178 13.24 2.83 -0.19
N VAL A 179 13.70 2.01 0.76
CA VAL A 179 13.64 2.37 2.19
C VAL A 179 14.50 3.59 2.50
N ALA A 180 15.74 3.61 2.01
CA ALA A 180 16.66 4.70 2.27
C ALA A 180 16.20 6.04 1.68
N GLU A 181 15.60 6.03 0.49
CA GLU A 181 15.05 7.21 -0.18
C GLU A 181 13.84 7.77 0.58
N ALA A 182 12.88 6.92 0.97
CA ALA A 182 11.74 7.34 1.78
C ALA A 182 12.14 7.95 3.12
N CYS A 183 13.05 7.30 3.85
CA CYS A 183 13.56 7.84 5.11
C CYS A 183 14.34 9.15 4.90
N ARG A 184 15.12 9.28 3.81
CA ARG A 184 15.87 10.49 3.50
C ARG A 184 14.94 11.67 3.20
N ASN A 185 13.94 11.45 2.36
CA ASN A 185 12.96 12.48 2.00
C ASN A 185 12.22 13.02 3.23
N VAL A 186 11.78 12.12 4.12
CA VAL A 186 11.20 12.51 5.42
C VAL A 186 12.22 13.29 6.27
N SER A 187 13.45 12.79 6.39
CA SER A 187 14.51 13.43 7.19
C SER A 187 14.88 14.83 6.69
N CYS A 188 14.86 15.06 5.37
CA CYS A 188 15.12 16.37 4.76
C CYS A 188 14.10 17.44 5.14
N THR A 189 12.90 17.05 5.62
CA THR A 189 11.91 18.00 6.17
C THR A 189 12.17 18.37 7.63
N GLY A 190 13.16 17.75 8.28
CA GLY A 190 13.43 17.87 9.71
C GLY A 190 12.60 16.92 10.59
N ALA A 191 11.81 16.02 9.99
CA ALA A 191 11.07 15.00 10.70
C ALA A 191 11.90 13.73 10.92
N GLU A 192 11.60 12.99 11.98
CA GLU A 192 12.18 11.68 12.25
C GLU A 192 11.34 10.57 11.58
N PRO A 193 11.91 9.68 10.76
CA PRO A 193 11.20 8.52 10.25
C PRO A 193 10.88 7.54 11.39
N ILE A 194 9.58 7.28 11.64
CA ILE A 194 9.13 6.43 12.77
C ILE A 194 8.43 5.13 12.34
N ALA A 195 7.99 5.06 11.09
CA ALA A 195 7.25 3.92 10.56
C ALA A 195 7.37 3.87 9.03
N LEU A 196 7.24 2.67 8.50
CA LEU A 196 7.23 2.38 7.07
C LEU A 196 6.04 1.48 6.74
N THR A 197 5.51 1.64 5.54
CA THR A 197 4.54 0.74 4.93
C THR A 197 5.03 0.38 3.54
N ASP A 198 4.88 -0.88 3.15
CA ASP A 198 5.27 -1.37 1.84
C ASP A 198 4.07 -1.83 1.01
N CYS A 199 4.16 -1.60 -0.30
CA CYS A 199 3.24 -2.11 -1.30
C CYS A 199 4.05 -2.97 -2.28
N LEU A 200 4.19 -4.27 -1.98
CA LEU A 200 4.99 -5.19 -2.78
C LEU A 200 4.28 -5.52 -4.10
N ASN A 201 4.89 -5.10 -5.21
CA ASN A 201 4.37 -5.32 -6.56
C ASN A 201 5.31 -6.25 -7.34
N PHE A 202 4.98 -7.54 -7.42
CA PHE A 202 5.81 -8.57 -8.06
C PHE A 202 5.00 -9.41 -9.06
N GLY A 203 5.69 -10.08 -9.97
CA GLY A 203 5.09 -11.02 -10.92
C GLY A 203 4.60 -12.32 -10.25
N ASN A 204 4.01 -13.22 -11.05
CA ASN A 204 3.44 -14.48 -10.57
C ASN A 204 4.41 -15.25 -9.63
N PRO A 205 4.02 -15.53 -8.37
CA PRO A 205 4.83 -16.24 -7.38
C PRO A 205 5.06 -17.72 -7.70
N GLU A 206 4.31 -18.34 -8.62
CA GLU A 206 4.58 -19.72 -9.07
C GLU A 206 5.86 -19.82 -9.91
N SER A 207 6.31 -18.69 -10.48
CA SER A 207 7.62 -18.61 -11.13
C SER A 207 8.73 -18.54 -10.09
N ARG A 208 9.56 -19.59 -10.03
CA ARG A 208 10.76 -19.63 -9.15
C ARG A 208 11.68 -18.41 -9.34
N LYS A 209 11.69 -17.80 -10.52
CA LYS A 209 12.49 -16.59 -10.79
C LYS A 209 11.92 -15.36 -10.07
N HIS A 210 10.60 -15.19 -10.08
CA HIS A 210 9.93 -14.06 -9.40
C HIS A 210 10.00 -14.20 -7.88
N ILE A 211 9.91 -15.42 -7.34
CA ILE A 211 10.12 -15.67 -5.90
C ILE A 211 11.46 -15.14 -5.42
N THR A 212 12.54 -15.38 -6.16
CA THR A 212 13.86 -14.85 -5.78
C THR A 212 13.84 -13.32 -5.65
N SER A 213 13.16 -12.62 -6.57
CA SER A 213 13.08 -11.17 -6.56
C SER A 213 12.26 -10.66 -5.37
N LEU A 214 11.09 -11.28 -5.13
CA LEU A 214 10.23 -10.99 -3.98
C LEU A 214 10.97 -11.22 -2.66
N SER A 215 11.56 -12.40 -2.46
CA SER A 215 12.27 -12.74 -1.22
C SER A 215 13.45 -11.82 -0.97
N SER A 216 14.18 -11.43 -2.02
CA SER A 216 15.34 -10.53 -1.91
C SER A 216 14.91 -9.11 -1.52
N ALA A 217 13.93 -8.53 -2.21
CA ALA A 217 13.42 -7.20 -1.90
C ALA A 217 12.80 -7.13 -0.49
N PHE A 218 12.02 -8.16 -0.11
CA PHE A 218 11.44 -8.24 1.22
C PHE A 218 12.50 -8.38 2.32
N SER A 219 13.53 -9.21 2.09
CA SER A 219 14.66 -9.34 3.02
C SER A 219 15.43 -8.02 3.18
N ALA A 220 15.61 -7.27 2.10
CA ALA A 220 16.22 -5.94 2.14
C ALA A 220 15.38 -4.97 2.98
N TRP A 221 14.07 -4.93 2.74
CA TRP A 221 13.13 -4.10 3.48
C TRP A 221 13.18 -4.40 4.98
N GLN A 222 13.04 -5.67 5.38
CA GLN A 222 13.09 -6.07 6.79
C GLN A 222 14.40 -5.67 7.49
N ARG A 223 15.54 -5.81 6.80
CA ARG A 223 16.84 -5.49 7.38
C ARG A 223 17.06 -3.99 7.59
N HIS A 224 16.42 -3.15 6.76
CA HIS A 224 16.64 -1.70 6.76
C HIS A 224 15.52 -0.93 7.44
N ALA A 225 14.31 -1.49 7.53
CA ALA A 225 13.21 -0.95 8.33
C ALA A 225 13.39 -1.20 9.84
N ALA A 226 14.23 -2.18 10.22
CA ALA A 226 14.49 -2.52 11.62
C ALA A 226 15.63 -1.71 12.28
N ARG A 227 16.15 -0.68 11.59
CA ARG A 227 17.23 0.19 12.07
C ARG A 227 16.74 1.62 12.18
#